data_AF-B8IAN9-F1
#
_entry.id   AF-B8IAN9-F1
#
_cell.length_a   1.000
_cell.length_b   1.000
_cell.length_c   1.000
_cell.angle_alpha   90.00
_cell.angle_beta   90.00
_cell.angle_gamma   90.00
#
_symmetry.space_group_name_H-M   'P 1'
#
loop_
_entity.id
_entity.type
_entity.pdbx_description
1 polymer ?
#
loop_
_entity_poly.entity_id
_entity_poly.type
_entity_poly.pdbx_seq_one_letter_code
_entity_poly.pdbx_strand_id
1 'polypeptide(L)'
;MPAPTPLIPQNTQARTAASRLREAVEAAAAAEQRLNDATLSLLAGSPDLSATGKSPERVILELIAAVFVARRRIDEIRFELVAPDDHRLVPNDEDDVERAHTARLRALLAELTASAPPRLTATCLGLTSVSR
;
A
#
# COMPACT_ATOMS: atom_id res chain seq x y z
N MET A 1 16.87 50.82 7.83
CA MET A 1 17.17 49.69 6.92
C MET A 1 17.09 48.40 7.73
N PRO A 2 16.18 47.46 7.43
CA PRO A 2 16.18 46.17 8.12
C PRO A 2 17.32 45.27 7.60
N ALA A 3 17.89 44.48 8.51
CA ALA A 3 19.06 43.65 8.30
C ALA A 3 18.83 42.50 7.29
N PRO A 4 19.88 42.01 6.61
CA PRO A 4 19.77 40.90 5.68
C PRO A 4 19.40 39.60 6.42
N THR A 5 18.27 39.01 6.01
CA THR A 5 17.80 37.70 6.45
C THR A 5 18.83 36.62 6.06
N PRO A 6 19.26 35.72 6.95
CA PRO A 6 20.27 34.71 6.61
C PRO A 6 19.71 33.66 5.63
N LEU A 7 20.31 33.57 4.45
CA LEU A 7 19.98 32.65 3.34
C LEU A 7 20.43 31.18 3.56
N ILE A 8 20.32 30.64 4.77
CA ILE A 8 20.91 29.33 5.13
C ILE A 8 19.96 28.08 5.19
N PRO A 9 18.62 28.09 5.02
CA PRO A 9 17.83 26.86 5.34
C PRO A 9 17.87 25.71 4.30
N GLN A 10 17.95 25.99 2.99
CA GLN A 10 17.63 25.00 1.96
C GLN A 10 18.71 23.92 1.76
N ASN A 11 19.99 24.29 1.89
CA ASN A 11 21.11 23.38 1.62
C ASN A 11 21.27 22.33 2.73
N THR A 12 20.88 22.64 3.96
CA THR A 12 20.94 21.69 5.08
C THR A 12 19.78 20.69 5.04
N GLN A 13 18.56 21.14 4.73
CA GLN A 13 17.39 20.26 4.57
C GLN A 13 17.56 19.28 3.40
N ALA A 14 18.05 19.76 2.25
CA ALA A 14 18.32 18.92 1.09
C ALA A 14 19.39 17.85 1.40
N ARG A 15 20.46 18.21 2.13
CA ARG A 15 21.49 17.24 2.55
C ARG A 15 20.94 16.18 3.51
N THR A 16 20.13 16.57 4.49
CA THR A 16 19.50 15.63 5.42
C THR A 16 18.53 14.69 4.70
N ALA A 17 17.72 15.21 3.78
CA ALA A 17 16.82 14.40 2.97
C ALA A 17 17.57 13.44 2.02
N ALA A 18 18.69 13.87 1.44
CA ALA A 18 19.55 12.98 0.64
C ALA A 18 20.18 11.84 1.47
N SER A 19 20.57 12.11 2.73
CA SER A 19 21.06 11.04 3.65
C SER A 19 19.95 10.04 3.96
N ARG A 20 18.76 10.53 4.34
CA ARG A 20 17.58 9.70 4.60
C ARG A 20 17.21 8.85 3.37
N LEU A 21 17.30 9.42 2.18
CA LEU A 21 17.03 8.72 0.94
C LEU A 21 18.00 7.56 0.72
N ARG A 22 19.30 7.78 0.95
CA ARG A 22 20.32 6.72 0.83
C ARG A 22 20.04 5.58 1.80
N GLU A 23 19.81 5.90 3.07
CA GLU A 23 19.47 4.91 4.10
C GLU A 23 18.19 4.13 3.75
N ALA A 24 17.17 4.81 3.23
CA ALA A 24 15.92 4.16 2.82
C ALA A 24 16.13 3.21 1.61
N VAL A 25 16.97 3.58 0.65
CA VAL A 25 17.34 2.72 -0.49
C VAL A 25 18.08 1.48 -0.02
N GLU A 26 19.05 1.62 0.88
CA GLU A 26 19.78 0.49 1.46
C GLU A 26 18.84 -0.44 2.25
N ALA A 27 17.93 0.13 3.04
CA ALA A 27 16.94 -0.64 3.79
C ALA A 27 15.97 -1.40 2.85
N ALA A 28 15.54 -0.79 1.75
CA ALA A 28 14.69 -1.45 0.76
C ALA A 28 15.42 -2.60 0.05
N ALA A 29 16.67 -2.40 -0.37
CA ALA A 29 17.49 -3.46 -0.94
C ALA A 29 17.66 -4.63 0.04
N ALA A 30 17.91 -4.35 1.32
CA ALA A 30 18.03 -5.39 2.34
C ALA A 30 16.70 -6.12 2.63
N ALA A 31 15.56 -5.45 2.48
CA ALA A 31 14.24 -6.09 2.59
C ALA A 31 13.96 -7.00 1.39
N GLU A 32 14.28 -6.56 0.18
CA GLU A 32 14.15 -7.35 -1.04
C GLU A 32 15.06 -8.58 -1.01
N GLN A 33 16.31 -8.42 -0.57
CA GLN A 33 17.23 -9.55 -0.41
C GLN A 33 16.68 -10.60 0.57
N ARG A 34 16.15 -10.16 1.72
CA ARG A 34 15.54 -11.07 2.70
C ARG A 34 14.34 -11.81 2.13
N LEU A 35 13.51 -11.14 1.34
CA LEU A 35 12.38 -11.78 0.65
C LEU A 35 12.88 -12.85 -0.35
N ASN A 36 13.92 -12.54 -1.12
CA ASN A 36 14.52 -13.48 -2.07
C ASN A 36 15.11 -14.70 -1.33
N ASP A 37 15.88 -14.47 -0.27
CA ASP A 37 16.51 -15.53 0.52
C ASP A 37 15.46 -16.46 1.14
N ALA A 38 14.37 -15.90 1.68
CA ALA A 38 13.26 -16.68 2.23
C ALA A 38 12.55 -17.48 1.14
N THR A 39 12.32 -16.89 -0.03
CA THR A 39 11.68 -17.56 -1.17
C THR A 39 12.54 -18.72 -1.68
N LEU A 40 13.86 -18.52 -1.82
CA LEU A 40 14.80 -19.56 -2.23
C LEU A 40 14.90 -20.67 -1.17
N SER A 41 14.90 -20.32 0.12
CA SER A 41 14.91 -21.29 1.22
C SER A 41 13.67 -22.16 1.23
N LEU A 42 12.49 -21.60 0.91
CA LEU A 42 11.25 -22.36 0.74
C LEU A 42 11.33 -23.31 -0.45
N LEU A 43 11.82 -22.84 -1.59
CA LEU A 43 11.98 -23.67 -2.78
C LEU A 43 12.96 -24.83 -2.55
N ALA A 44 14.02 -24.60 -1.78
CA ALA A 44 15.00 -25.62 -1.40
C ALA A 44 14.46 -26.61 -0.35
N GLY A 45 13.26 -26.39 0.19
CA GLY A 45 12.68 -27.23 1.25
C GLY A 45 13.40 -27.08 2.59
N SER A 46 14.04 -25.94 2.86
CA SER A 46 14.76 -25.73 4.12
C SER A 46 13.79 -25.75 5.31
N PRO A 47 14.09 -26.52 6.37
CA PRO A 47 13.26 -26.59 7.58
C PRO A 47 13.33 -25.31 8.44
N ASP A 48 14.21 -24.36 8.12
CA ASP A 48 14.43 -23.15 8.92
C ASP A 48 13.16 -22.31 9.09
N LEU A 49 12.29 -22.30 8.09
CA LEU A 49 11.01 -21.59 8.16
C LEU A 49 9.97 -22.37 8.98
N SER A 50 10.04 -23.70 8.99
CA SER A 50 9.21 -24.54 9.86
C SER A 50 9.56 -24.40 11.34
N ALA A 51 10.82 -24.08 11.67
CA ALA A 51 11.27 -23.86 13.05
C ALA A 51 10.63 -22.63 13.72
N THR A 52 10.11 -21.68 12.93
CA THR A 52 9.49 -20.45 13.45
C THR A 52 8.03 -20.61 13.89
N GLY A 53 7.43 -21.80 13.70
CA GLY A 53 6.03 -22.05 14.05
C GLY A 53 5.00 -21.27 13.22
N LYS A 54 5.44 -20.47 12.25
CA LYS A 54 4.60 -19.75 11.29
C LYS A 54 4.49 -20.55 10.00
N SER A 55 3.35 -20.48 9.33
CA SER A 55 3.24 -21.04 7.98
C SER A 55 4.20 -20.28 7.03
N PRO A 56 4.87 -20.99 6.11
CA PRO A 56 5.66 -20.41 5.03
C PRO A 56 5.01 -19.21 4.32
N GLU A 57 3.72 -19.35 3.98
CA GLU A 57 2.94 -18.29 3.33
C GLU A 57 2.87 -17.02 4.19
N ARG A 58 2.65 -17.17 5.49
CA ARG A 58 2.58 -16.02 6.39
C ARG A 58 3.92 -15.28 6.48
N VAL A 59 5.03 -16.02 6.50
CA VAL A 59 6.37 -15.41 6.52
C VAL A 59 6.63 -14.61 5.24
N ILE A 60 6.28 -15.17 4.07
CA ILE A 60 6.43 -14.48 2.79
C ILE A 60 5.54 -13.23 2.72
N LEU A 61 4.29 -13.31 3.19
CA LEU A 61 3.41 -12.14 3.23
C LEU A 61 3.95 -11.02 4.13
N GLU A 62 4.50 -11.36 5.30
CA GLU A 62 5.13 -10.40 6.21
C GLU A 62 6.37 -9.74 5.55
N LEU A 63 7.19 -10.50 4.82
CA LEU A 63 8.37 -9.98 4.11
C LEU A 63 7.98 -9.10 2.91
N ILE A 64 6.96 -9.48 2.15
CA ILE A 64 6.39 -8.65 1.07
C ILE A 64 5.89 -7.32 1.63
N ALA A 65 5.16 -7.35 2.75
CA ALA A 65 4.69 -6.13 3.41
C ALA A 65 5.86 -5.23 3.82
N ALA A 66 6.96 -5.81 4.35
CA ALA A 66 8.15 -5.05 4.71
C ALA A 66 8.81 -4.38 3.49
N VAL A 67 8.87 -5.04 2.33
CA VAL A 67 9.36 -4.45 1.07
C VAL A 67 8.49 -3.27 0.64
N PHE A 68 7.16 -3.41 0.69
CA PHE A 68 6.25 -2.31 0.34
C PHE A 68 6.41 -1.10 1.26
N VAL A 69 6.57 -1.32 2.57
CA VAL A 69 6.83 -0.23 3.53
C VAL A 69 8.14 0.48 3.21
N ALA A 70 9.20 -0.28 2.89
CA ALA A 70 10.50 0.31 2.54
C ALA A 70 10.43 1.15 1.25
N ARG A 71 9.74 0.65 0.22
CA ARG A 71 9.52 1.37 -1.05
C ARG A 71 8.70 2.64 -0.83
N ARG A 72 7.61 2.56 -0.06
CA ARG A 72 6.78 3.72 0.30
C ARG A 72 7.60 4.82 0.97
N ARG A 73 8.50 4.45 1.89
CA ARG A 73 9.37 5.41 2.59
C ARG A 73 10.34 6.12 1.63
N ILE A 74 10.84 5.44 0.60
CA ILE A 74 11.64 6.08 -0.46
C ILE A 74 10.81 7.11 -1.21
N ASP A 75 9.59 6.75 -1.59
CA ASP A 75 8.71 7.64 -2.33
C ASP A 75 8.32 8.87 -1.50
N GLU A 76 8.01 8.71 -0.21
CA GLU A 76 7.78 9.82 0.72
C GLU A 76 8.97 10.80 0.78
N ILE A 77 10.20 10.29 0.86
CA ILE A 77 11.40 11.15 0.87
C ILE A 77 11.62 11.84 -0.49
N ARG A 78 11.33 11.16 -1.61
CA ARG A 78 11.41 11.77 -2.95
C ARG A 78 10.39 12.89 -3.11
N PHE A 79 9.18 12.67 -2.61
CA PHE A 79 8.13 13.67 -2.57
C PHE A 79 8.57 14.87 -1.74
N GLU A 80 9.06 14.68 -0.51
CA GLU A 80 9.64 15.76 0.31
C GLU A 80 10.74 16.57 -0.43
N LEU A 81 11.55 15.92 -1.26
CA LEU A 81 12.64 16.54 -2.01
C LEU A 81 12.18 17.32 -3.25
N VAL A 82 11.15 16.84 -3.96
CA VAL A 82 10.71 17.40 -5.25
C VAL A 82 9.62 18.45 -5.08
N ALA A 83 8.72 18.30 -4.12
CA ALA A 83 7.65 19.25 -3.87
C ALA A 83 7.36 19.42 -2.37
N PRO A 84 8.27 20.07 -1.62
CA PRO A 84 8.16 20.20 -0.15
C PRO A 84 6.87 20.90 0.32
N ASP A 85 6.23 21.70 -0.54
CA ASP A 85 5.02 22.44 -0.24
C ASP A 85 3.70 21.77 -0.74
N ASP A 86 3.76 20.83 -1.71
CA ASP A 86 2.56 20.18 -2.30
C ASP A 86 2.15 18.86 -1.60
N HIS A 87 2.99 18.33 -0.70
CA HIS A 87 2.73 17.04 -0.03
C HIS A 87 2.14 17.17 1.37
N ARG A 88 1.90 18.40 1.84
CA ARG A 88 1.01 18.60 2.98
C ARG A 88 -0.40 18.44 2.47
N LEU A 89 -1.03 17.31 2.79
CA LEU A 89 -2.49 17.22 2.75
C LEU A 89 -3.02 18.42 3.52
N VAL A 90 -3.61 19.38 2.80
CA VAL A 90 -4.38 20.44 3.43
C VAL A 90 -5.66 19.74 3.90
N PRO A 91 -6.30 20.14 5.02
CA PRO A 91 -7.49 19.44 5.52
C PRO A 91 -8.59 19.17 4.48
N ASN A 92 -8.61 19.94 3.39
CA ASN A 92 -9.52 19.74 2.26
C ASN A 92 -9.20 18.51 1.39
N ASP A 93 -7.93 18.08 1.31
CA ASP A 93 -7.48 16.96 0.48
C ASP A 93 -7.85 15.60 1.06
N GLU A 94 -7.86 15.47 2.39
CA GLU A 94 -8.33 14.25 3.07
C GLU A 94 -9.83 14.04 2.84
N ASP A 95 -10.62 15.10 2.97
CA ASP A 95 -12.06 15.10 2.67
C ASP A 95 -12.33 14.84 1.18
N ASP A 96 -11.49 15.36 0.27
CA ASP A 96 -11.61 15.14 -1.17
C ASP A 96 -11.26 13.69 -1.55
N VAL A 97 -10.24 13.09 -0.94
CA VAL A 97 -9.88 11.67 -1.13
C VAL A 97 -10.94 10.75 -0.53
N GLU A 98 -11.46 11.05 0.65
CA GLU A 98 -12.55 10.29 1.26
C GLU A 98 -13.82 10.37 0.40
N ARG A 99 -14.16 11.57 -0.10
CA ARG A 99 -15.30 11.75 -1.02
C ARG A 99 -15.10 10.98 -2.33
N ALA A 100 -13.90 11.03 -2.93
CA ALA A 100 -13.58 10.30 -4.16
C ALA A 100 -13.65 8.78 -3.96
N HIS A 101 -13.09 8.27 -2.86
CA HIS A 101 -13.11 6.85 -2.52
C HIS A 101 -14.55 6.36 -2.28
N THR A 102 -15.33 7.12 -1.51
CA THR A 102 -16.73 6.80 -1.22
C THR A 102 -17.59 6.84 -2.49
N ALA A 103 -17.37 7.81 -3.39
CA ALA A 103 -18.03 7.87 -4.68
C ALA A 103 -17.71 6.64 -5.55
N ARG A 104 -16.45 6.19 -5.56
CA ARG A 104 -16.04 4.99 -6.30
C ARG A 104 -16.67 3.71 -5.75
N LEU A 105 -16.73 3.57 -4.42
CA LEU A 105 -17.41 2.43 -3.79
C LEU A 105 -18.90 2.39 -4.12
N ARG A 106 -19.58 3.54 -4.13
CA ARG A 106 -20.99 3.61 -4.55
C ARG A 106 -21.19 3.23 -6.02
N ALA A 107 -20.31 3.69 -6.91
CA ALA A 107 -20.36 3.33 -8.33
C ALA A 107 -20.18 1.81 -8.53
N LEU A 108 -19.21 1.19 -7.84
CA LEU A 108 -19.00 -0.26 -7.87
C LEU A 108 -20.20 -1.05 -7.33
N LEU A 109 -20.82 -0.58 -6.23
CA LEU A 109 -22.04 -1.21 -5.70
C LEU A 109 -23.20 -1.09 -6.69
N ALA A 110 -23.37 0.05 -7.34
CA ALA A 110 -24.39 0.25 -8.35
C ALA A 110 -24.19 -0.70 -9.55
N GLU A 111 -22.96 -0.83 -10.03
CA GLU A 111 -22.59 -1.79 -11.10
C GLU A 111 -22.89 -3.25 -10.69
N LEU A 112 -22.57 -3.64 -9.45
CA LEU A 112 -22.86 -4.99 -8.94
C LEU A 112 -24.36 -5.27 -8.80
N THR A 113 -25.15 -4.27 -8.38
CA THR A 113 -26.61 -4.41 -8.30
C THR A 113 -27.27 -4.42 -9.69
N ALA A 114 -26.71 -3.69 -10.65
CA ALA A 114 -27.19 -3.69 -12.04
C ALA A 114 -26.80 -4.98 -12.79
N SER A 115 -25.67 -5.61 -12.41
CA SER A 115 -25.21 -6.90 -12.93
C SER A 115 -25.74 -8.10 -12.13
N ALA A 116 -26.67 -7.90 -11.20
CA ALA A 116 -27.27 -9.00 -10.45
C ALA A 116 -27.95 -9.98 -11.43
N PRO A 117 -27.55 -11.27 -11.48
CA PRO A 117 -28.21 -12.22 -12.36
C PRO A 117 -29.69 -12.31 -11.97
N PRO A 118 -30.60 -12.53 -12.94
CA PRO A 118 -32.03 -12.60 -12.65
C PRO A 118 -32.25 -13.62 -11.54
N ARG A 119 -32.87 -13.18 -10.43
CA ARG A 119 -33.23 -14.06 -9.33
C ARG A 119 -34.11 -15.17 -9.93
N LEU A 120 -33.61 -16.40 -9.93
CA LEU A 120 -34.37 -17.57 -10.36
C LEU A 120 -35.64 -17.61 -9.50
N THR A 121 -36.80 -17.34 -10.11
CA THR A 121 -38.08 -17.45 -9.41
C THR A 121 -38.40 -18.93 -9.18
N ALA A 122 -39.27 -19.25 -8.22
CA ALA A 122 -39.69 -20.63 -7.96
C ALA A 122 -40.19 -21.36 -9.23
N THR A 123 -40.76 -20.60 -10.18
CA THR A 123 -41.12 -21.05 -11.53
C THR A 123 -39.92 -21.47 -12.39
N CYS A 124 -38.79 -20.78 -12.32
CA CYS A 124 -37.55 -21.16 -13.01
C CYS A 124 -36.92 -22.44 -12.43
N LEU A 125 -37.26 -22.80 -11.20
CA LEU A 125 -36.78 -24.00 -10.50
C LEU A 125 -37.74 -25.20 -10.62
N GLY A 126 -38.82 -25.08 -11.40
CA GLY A 126 -39.80 -26.16 -11.57
C GLY A 126 -40.59 -26.51 -10.32
N LEU A 127 -40.60 -25.63 -9.30
CA LEU A 127 -41.33 -25.85 -8.06
C LEU A 127 -42.78 -25.39 -8.24
N THR A 128 -43.60 -26.20 -8.88
CA THR A 128 -45.06 -26.00 -8.86
C THR A 128 -45.58 -26.37 -7.48
N SER A 129 -46.24 -25.42 -6.82
CA SER A 129 -46.93 -25.65 -5.54
C SER A 129 -47.93 -26.79 -5.69
N VAL A 130 -47.63 -27.94 -5.10
CA VAL A 130 -48.64 -28.98 -4.87
C VAL A 130 -49.46 -28.54 -3.66
N SER A 131 -50.58 -27.87 -3.93
CA SER A 131 -51.63 -27.71 -2.93
C SER A 131 -52.55 -28.93 -3.01
N ARG A 132 -52.78 -29.56 -1.85
CA ARG A 132 -53.78 -30.62 -1.62
C ARG A 132 -55.19 -30.15 -1.91
#